data_AF-A0A498I462-F1
#
_entry.id   AF-A0A498I462-F1
#
_cell.length_a   1.000
_cell.length_b   1.000
_cell.length_c   1.000
_cell.angle_alpha   90.00
_cell.angle_beta   90.00
_cell.angle_gamma   90.00
#
_symmetry.space_group_name_H-M   'P 1'
#
loop_
_entity.id
_entity.type
_entity.pdbx_description
1 polymer ?
#
loop_
_entity_poly.entity_id
_entity_poly.type
_entity_poly.pdbx_seq_one_letter_code
_entity_poly.pdbx_strand_id
1 'polypeptide(L)'
;MKLQIKVDDSTGKIDDACFKTFGCGSAIASSSIATEWVKGKQLEEVLTIKNTEIAKHLSFPPVKLHDSMLAEDAIKAAVKDYQAKQTKKKTGNTEASPAEKAVNA
;
A
#
# COMPACT_ATOMS: atom_id res chain seq x y z
N MET A 1 -9.90 5.94 -0.52
CA MET A 1 -8.54 6.48 -0.80
C MET A 1 -7.76 5.45 -1.60
N LYS A 2 -6.88 5.87 -2.52
CA LYS A 2 -5.88 5.01 -3.16
C LYS A 2 -4.49 5.45 -2.72
N LEU A 3 -3.82 4.64 -1.91
CA LEU A 3 -2.43 4.82 -1.50
C LEU A 3 -1.53 3.98 -2.42
N GLN A 4 -0.44 4.56 -2.87
CA GLN A 4 0.58 3.88 -3.67
C GLN A 4 1.93 4.05 -2.98
N ILE A 5 2.65 2.95 -2.86
CA ILE A 5 3.98 2.91 -2.25
C ILE A 5 5.00 2.44 -3.28
N LYS A 6 6.17 3.04 -3.26
CA LYS A 6 7.35 2.58 -3.98
C LYS A 6 8.24 1.88 -2.97
N VAL A 7 8.56 0.62 -3.22
CA VAL A 7 9.35 -0.22 -2.33
C VAL A 7 10.64 -0.60 -3.05
N ASP A 8 11.74 -0.55 -2.32
CA ASP A 8 13.01 -1.12 -2.76
C ASP A 8 12.96 -2.64 -2.61
N ASP A 9 13.00 -3.36 -3.72
CA ASP A 9 12.95 -4.83 -3.79
C ASP A 9 14.09 -5.50 -3.01
N SER A 10 15.22 -4.82 -2.80
CA SER A 10 16.41 -5.37 -2.13
C SER A 10 16.35 -5.25 -0.61
N THR A 11 15.86 -4.12 -0.09
CA THR A 11 15.81 -3.84 1.35
C THR A 11 14.43 -4.06 1.98
N GLY A 12 13.37 -4.06 1.17
CA GLY A 12 11.98 -4.08 1.65
C GLY A 12 11.52 -2.75 2.25
N LYS A 13 12.30 -1.68 2.05
CA LYS A 13 12.01 -0.34 2.57
C LYS A 13 11.12 0.44 1.60
N ILE A 14 10.21 1.25 2.13
CA ILE A 14 9.39 2.15 1.32
C ILE A 14 10.19 3.42 1.01
N ASP A 15 10.59 3.61 -0.26
CA ASP A 15 11.30 4.80 -0.72
C ASP A 15 10.40 6.03 -0.76
N ASP A 16 9.18 5.84 -1.23
CA ASP A 16 8.23 6.93 -1.44
C ASP A 16 6.78 6.44 -1.36
N ALA A 17 5.88 7.37 -1.03
CA ALA A 17 4.46 7.09 -0.93
C ALA A 17 3.63 8.28 -1.41
N CYS A 18 2.61 8.02 -2.21
CA CYS A 18 1.69 9.04 -2.70
C CYS A 18 0.24 8.56 -2.57
N PHE A 19 -0.70 9.49 -2.46
CA PHE A 19 -2.11 9.16 -2.32
C PHE A 19 -2.97 9.95 -3.30
N LYS A 20 -4.08 9.34 -3.70
CA LYS A 20 -5.22 10.02 -4.33
C LYS A 20 -6.46 9.75 -3.49
N THR A 21 -7.08 10.81 -2.99
CA THR A 21 -8.28 10.71 -2.15
C THR A 21 -9.28 11.78 -2.55
N PHE A 22 -10.56 11.48 -2.33
CA PHE A 22 -11.67 12.42 -2.47
C PHE A 22 -12.42 12.39 -1.14
N GLY A 23 -12.85 13.55 -0.65
CA GLY A 23 -13.56 13.63 0.61
C GLY A 23 -13.33 14.97 1.31
N CYS A 24 -13.70 15.00 2.58
CA CYS A 24 -13.53 16.17 3.43
C CYS A 24 -12.07 16.37 3.87
N GLY A 25 -11.76 17.55 4.42
CA GLY A 25 -10.39 17.90 4.82
C GLY A 25 -9.75 16.93 5.80
N SER A 26 -10.53 16.29 6.69
CA SER A 26 -10.04 15.26 7.60
C SER A 26 -9.56 14.01 6.88
N ALA A 27 -10.26 13.58 5.81
CA ALA A 27 -9.80 12.48 4.96
C ALA A 27 -8.45 12.82 4.32
N ILE A 28 -8.30 14.05 3.80
CA ILE A 28 -7.05 14.50 3.17
C ILE A 28 -5.90 14.56 4.20
N ALA A 29 -6.15 15.11 5.40
CA ALA A 29 -5.17 15.18 6.47
C ALA A 29 -4.72 13.78 6.93
N SER A 30 -5.67 12.86 7.13
CA SER A 30 -5.40 11.47 7.47
C SER A 30 -4.56 10.76 6.39
N SER A 31 -4.91 10.98 5.12
CA SER A 31 -4.17 10.45 3.97
C SER A 31 -2.73 10.96 3.90
N SER A 32 -2.54 12.26 4.18
CA SER A 32 -1.23 12.90 4.18
C SER A 32 -0.33 12.39 5.31
N ILE A 33 -0.88 12.22 6.53
CA ILE A 33 -0.13 11.64 7.64
C ILE A 33 0.26 10.20 7.34
N ALA A 34 -0.65 9.42 6.74
CA ALA A 34 -0.35 8.05 6.34
C ALA A 34 0.85 7.97 5.40
N THR A 35 0.95 8.83 4.36
CA THR A 35 2.11 8.82 3.45
C THR A 35 3.42 9.16 4.15
N GLU A 36 3.42 10.16 5.03
CA GLU A 36 4.63 10.55 5.77
C GLU A 36 5.06 9.44 6.73
N TRP A 37 4.12 8.76 7.38
CA TRP A 37 4.43 7.72 8.35
C TRP A 37 4.92 6.44 7.70
N VAL A 38 4.49 6.10 6.49
CA VAL A 38 4.98 4.89 5.80
C VAL A 38 6.31 5.11 5.10
N LYS A 39 6.63 6.35 4.72
CA LYS A 39 7.85 6.66 3.97
C LYS A 39 9.09 6.38 4.83
N GLY A 40 10.03 5.65 4.25
CA GLY A 40 11.29 5.28 4.90
C GLY A 40 11.20 4.14 5.91
N LYS A 41 10.03 3.52 6.10
CA LYS A 41 9.85 2.37 7.01
C LYS A 41 9.90 1.04 6.25
N GLN A 42 10.11 -0.04 7.01
CA GLN A 42 9.97 -1.42 6.51
C GLN A 42 8.49 -1.79 6.36
N LEU A 43 8.18 -2.72 5.45
CA LEU A 43 6.80 -3.19 5.21
C LEU A 43 6.12 -3.77 6.45
N GLU A 44 6.88 -4.43 7.32
CA GLU A 44 6.37 -5.03 8.56
C GLU A 44 6.03 -3.96 9.59
N GLU A 45 6.81 -2.89 9.63
CA GLU A 45 6.63 -1.78 10.57
C GLU A 45 5.35 -0.99 10.22
N VAL A 46 5.09 -0.74 8.94
CA VAL A 46 3.92 0.05 8.54
C VAL A 46 2.60 -0.67 8.80
N LEU A 47 2.60 -2.00 8.89
CA LEU A 47 1.41 -2.78 9.27
C LEU A 47 1.03 -2.60 10.74
N THR A 48 1.94 -2.08 11.57
CA THR A 48 1.66 -1.81 12.99
C THR A 48 0.97 -0.48 13.23
N ILE A 49 0.91 0.40 12.22
CA ILE A 49 0.23 1.69 12.29
C ILE A 49 -1.27 1.47 12.49
N LYS A 50 -1.83 2.07 13.55
CA LYS A 50 -3.26 1.95 13.89
C LYS A 50 -4.01 3.26 13.63
N ASN A 51 -5.28 3.14 13.24
CA ASN A 51 -6.19 4.27 13.08
C ASN A 51 -6.29 5.12 14.36
N THR A 52 -6.15 4.51 15.54
CA THR A 52 -6.20 5.20 16.83
C THR A 52 -5.05 6.18 17.01
N GLU A 53 -3.88 5.86 16.47
CA GLU A 53 -2.70 6.73 16.52
C GLU A 53 -2.85 7.91 15.57
N ILE A 54 -3.34 7.66 14.36
CA ILE A 54 -3.65 8.70 13.37
C ILE A 54 -4.72 9.65 13.91
N ALA A 55 -5.82 9.10 14.45
CA ALA A 55 -6.90 9.88 15.03
C ALA A 55 -6.44 10.74 16.22
N LYS A 56 -5.60 10.18 17.08
CA LYS A 56 -5.01 10.91 18.21
C LYS A 56 -4.09 12.02 17.72
N HIS A 57 -3.24 11.74 16.74
CA HIS A 57 -2.32 12.74 16.18
C HIS A 57 -3.06 13.93 15.57
N LEU A 58 -4.16 13.67 14.86
CA LEU A 58 -4.99 14.69 14.24
C LEU A 58 -6.10 15.24 15.16
N SER A 59 -6.14 14.81 16.43
CA SER A 59 -7.17 15.19 17.41
C SER A 59 -8.60 15.01 16.91
N PHE A 60 -8.87 13.92 16.19
CA PHE A 60 -10.20 13.65 15.64
C PHE A 60 -11.21 13.36 16.76
N PRO A 61 -12.40 13.98 16.72
CA PRO A 61 -13.51 13.59 17.58
C PRO A 61 -14.01 12.19 17.19
N PRO A 62 -14.73 11.47 18.08
CA PRO A 62 -15.21 10.11 17.81
C PRO A 62 -15.99 9.95 16.50
N VAL A 63 -16.74 10.97 16.10
CA VAL A 63 -17.53 10.99 14.85
C VAL A 63 -16.69 11.01 13.56
N LYS A 64 -15.39 11.32 13.64
CA LYS A 64 -14.47 11.40 12.50
C LYS A 64 -13.45 10.27 12.41
N LEU A 65 -13.57 9.22 13.24
CA LEU A 65 -12.65 8.07 13.22
C LEU A 65 -12.67 7.27 11.91
N HIS A 66 -13.73 7.37 11.10
CA HIS A 66 -13.76 6.71 9.79
C HIS A 66 -12.63 7.18 8.87
N ASP A 67 -12.20 8.45 8.97
CA ASP A 67 -11.13 9.00 8.15
C ASP A 67 -9.76 8.41 8.51
N SER A 68 -9.53 8.05 9.78
CA SER A 68 -8.31 7.36 10.20
C SER A 68 -8.34 5.86 9.90
N MET A 69 -9.52 5.23 9.98
CA MET A 69 -9.72 3.84 9.53
C MET A 69 -9.43 3.69 8.04
N LEU A 70 -9.92 4.63 7.21
CA LEU A 70 -9.65 4.64 5.77
C LEU A 70 -8.15 4.71 5.45
N ALA A 71 -7.38 5.43 6.27
CA ALA A 71 -5.93 5.51 6.12
C ALA A 71 -5.23 4.19 6.48
N GLU A 72 -5.57 3.60 7.63
CA GLU A 72 -5.04 2.30 8.05
C GLU A 72 -5.33 1.20 7.01
N ASP A 73 -6.58 1.10 6.53
CA ASP A 73 -6.99 0.08 5.56
C ASP A 73 -6.24 0.23 4.23
N ALA A 74 -5.99 1.47 3.81
CA ALA A 74 -5.24 1.72 2.59
C ALA A 74 -3.75 1.37 2.71
N ILE A 75 -3.13 1.56 3.89
CA ILE A 75 -1.76 1.09 4.16
C ILE A 75 -1.71 -0.43 4.00
N LYS A 76 -2.60 -1.15 4.67
CA LYS A 76 -2.69 -2.62 4.58
C LYS A 76 -2.93 -3.09 3.15
N ALA A 77 -3.82 -2.41 2.42
CA ALA A 77 -4.12 -2.74 1.03
C ALA A 77 -2.90 -2.53 0.12
N ALA A 78 -2.15 -1.43 0.29
CA ALA A 78 -0.95 -1.14 -0.50
C ALA A 78 0.16 -2.17 -0.27
N VAL A 79 0.39 -2.56 1.00
CA VAL A 79 1.37 -3.61 1.35
C VAL A 79 0.95 -4.96 0.75
N LYS A 80 -0.33 -5.33 0.88
CA LYS A 80 -0.86 -6.58 0.32
C LYS A 80 -0.74 -6.62 -1.21
N ASP A 81 -1.03 -5.52 -1.88
CA ASP A 81 -0.88 -5.40 -3.34
C ASP A 81 0.58 -5.58 -3.77
N TYR A 82 1.53 -4.97 -3.05
CA TYR A 82 2.96 -5.17 -3.29
C TYR A 82 3.35 -6.65 -3.14
N GLN A 83 2.98 -7.29 -2.02
CA GLN A 83 3.29 -8.70 -1.77
C GLN A 83 2.70 -9.62 -2.87
N ALA A 84 1.45 -9.38 -3.28
CA ALA A 84 0.81 -10.13 -4.36
C ALA A 84 1.56 -9.98 -5.70
N LYS A 85 2.04 -8.77 -6.01
CA LYS A 85 2.86 -8.51 -7.21
C LYS A 85 4.21 -9.21 -7.14
N GLN A 86 4.86 -9.24 -5.98
CA GLN A 86 6.12 -9.96 -5.80
C GLN A 86 5.96 -11.47 -5.98
N THR A 87 4.87 -12.05 -5.47
CA THR A 87 4.56 -13.47 -5.71
C THR A 87 4.34 -13.74 -7.20
N LYS A 88 3.57 -12.89 -7.90
CA LYS A 88 3.38 -13.03 -9.35
C LYS A 88 4.68 -12.88 -10.15
N LYS A 89 5.57 -11.95 -9.76
CA LYS A 89 6.89 -11.77 -10.38
C LYS A 89 7.78 -13.01 -10.21
N LYS A 90 7.72 -13.66 -9.04
CA LYS A 90 8.44 -14.91 -8.76
C LYS A 90 7.89 -16.11 -9.54
N THR A 91 6.57 -16.21 -9.70
CA THR A 91 5.91 -17.33 -10.41
C THR A 91 5.91 -17.16 -11.94
N GLY A 92 5.96 -15.92 -12.44
CA GLY A 92 5.90 -15.60 -13.88
C GLY A 92 7.20 -15.72 -14.66
N ASN A 93 8.29 -16.21 -14.06
CA ASN A 93 9.61 -16.32 -14.70
C ASN A 93 10.01 -17.76 -15.08
N THR A 94 9.08 -18.73 -15.04
CA THR A 94 9.35 -20.16 -15.34
C THR A 94 8.76 -20.64 -16.67
N GLU A 95 8.13 -19.81 -17.48
CA GLU A 95 7.67 -20.24 -18.83
C GLU A 95 8.40 -19.46 -19.93
N ALA A 96 9.63 -19.88 -20.20
CA ALA A 96 10.26 -19.73 -21.50
C ALA A 96 10.17 -21.07 -22.25
N SER A 97 9.26 -21.11 -23.23
CA SER A 97 9.11 -21.97 -24.43
C SER A 97 9.73 -23.38 -24.49
N PRO A 98 9.03 -24.32 -25.14
CA PRO A 98 9.65 -25.02 -26.26
C PRO A 98 8.90 -24.78 -27.59
N ALA A 99 9.71 -24.76 -28.64
CA ALA A 99 9.36 -24.54 -30.03
C ALA A 99 8.56 -25.71 -30.66
N GLU A 100 7.85 -25.36 -31.74
CA GLU A 100 7.54 -26.15 -32.95
C GLU A 100 7.08 -27.62 -32.83
N LYS A 101 5.85 -27.92 -33.30
CA LYS A 101 5.58 -28.76 -34.49
C LYS A 101 4.08 -28.98 -34.78
N ALA A 102 3.78 -29.08 -36.09
CA ALA A 102 2.67 -29.79 -36.77
C ALA A 102 1.27 -29.11 -36.77
N VAL A 103 0.74 -28.63 -37.91
CA VAL A 103 0.19 -29.31 -39.13
C VAL A 103 -1.35 -29.54 -39.07
N ASN A 104 -2.02 -29.03 -40.12
CA ASN A 104 -3.36 -29.32 -40.67
C ASN A 104 -4.66 -28.92 -39.93
N ALA A 105 -5.41 -28.00 -40.55
CA ALA A 105 -6.80 -28.19 -40.97
C ALA A 105 -7.15 -27.24 -42.12
#